data_AF-A0A4D6LG31-F1
#
_entry.id   AF-A0A4D6LG31-F1
#
_cell.length_a   1.000
_cell.length_b   1.000
_cell.length_c   1.000
_cell.angle_alpha   90.00
_cell.angle_beta   90.00
_cell.angle_gamma   90.00
#
_symmetry.space_group_name_H-M   'P 1'
#
loop_
_entity.id
_entity.type
_entity.pdbx_description
1 polymer ?
#
loop_
_entity_poly.entity_id
_entity_poly.type
_entity_poly.pdbx_seq_one_letter_code
_entity_poly.pdbx_strand_id
1 'polypeptide(L)'
;MKIAHAELDKEVWELWEGVVEENELGFRKALRQASLLFDIRADDDHFDVGKDVYQKSLVQIEDIPPCPEHAEDTPSTPSREGRKGGGANGIEGRD
;
A
#
# COMPACT_ATOMS: atom_id res chain seq x y z
N MET A 1 -14.06 -8.16 24.45
CA MET A 1 -12.90 -7.73 23.63
C MET A 1 -12.78 -8.41 22.27
N LYS A 2 -13.35 -9.61 22.03
CA LYS A 2 -13.22 -10.32 20.73
C LYS A 2 -14.05 -9.72 19.58
N ILE A 3 -15.15 -9.04 19.88
CA ILE A 3 -16.09 -8.49 18.88
C ILE A 3 -15.46 -7.32 18.10
N ALA A 4 -14.72 -6.45 18.80
CA ALA A 4 -14.05 -5.30 18.18
C ALA A 4 -12.95 -5.68 17.18
N HIS A 5 -12.32 -6.86 17.33
CA HIS A 5 -11.34 -7.36 16.36
C HIS A 5 -12.03 -7.86 15.09
N ALA A 6 -13.18 -8.53 15.20
CA ALA A 6 -13.92 -9.04 14.05
C ALA A 6 -14.54 -7.92 13.19
N GLU A 7 -15.00 -6.83 13.83
CA GLU A 7 -15.51 -5.65 13.11
C GLU A 7 -14.37 -4.93 12.35
N LEU A 8 -13.21 -4.76 13.00
CA LEU A 8 -12.03 -4.18 12.36
C LEU A 8 -11.51 -5.04 11.20
N ASP A 9 -11.45 -6.36 11.37
CA ASP A 9 -11.01 -7.28 10.31
C ASP A 9 -11.95 -7.23 9.10
N LYS A 10 -13.26 -7.04 9.33
CA LYS A 10 -14.26 -6.87 8.27
C LYS A 10 -14.07 -5.57 7.51
N GLU A 11 -13.89 -4.44 8.21
CA GLU A 11 -13.66 -3.14 7.58
C GLU A 11 -12.36 -3.14 6.75
N VAL A 12 -11.29 -3.75 7.25
CA VAL A 12 -10.02 -3.89 6.52
C VAL A 12 -10.20 -4.72 5.25
N TRP A 13 -10.96 -5.81 5.33
CA TRP A 13 -11.25 -6.65 4.15
C TRP A 13 -12.08 -5.90 3.10
N GLU A 14 -13.14 -5.21 3.51
CA GLU A 14 -14.00 -4.43 2.62
C GLU A 14 -13.23 -3.29 1.94
N LEU A 15 -12.33 -2.63 2.69
CA LEU A 15 -11.43 -1.62 2.12
C LEU A 15 -10.48 -2.23 1.10
N TRP A 16 -9.87 -3.38 1.41
CA TRP A 16 -8.95 -4.06 0.49
C TRP A 16 -9.66 -4.45 -0.81
N GLU A 17 -10.85 -5.05 -0.72
CA GLU A 17 -11.67 -5.41 -1.88
C GLU A 17 -12.02 -4.17 -2.72
N GLY A 18 -12.48 -3.10 -2.08
CA GLY A 18 -12.80 -1.85 -2.78
C GLY A 18 -11.59 -1.23 -3.50
N VAL A 19 -10.42 -1.22 -2.85
CA VAL A 19 -9.18 -0.72 -3.47
C VAL A 19 -8.78 -1.57 -4.68
N VAL A 20 -8.88 -2.90 -4.59
CA VAL A 20 -8.58 -3.80 -5.70
C VAL A 20 -9.55 -3.57 -6.86
N GLU A 21 -10.86 -3.52 -6.58
CA GLU A 21 -11.90 -3.30 -7.59
C GLU A 21 -11.72 -1.97 -8.33
N GLU A 22 -11.46 -0.88 -7.61
CA GLU A 22 -11.24 0.44 -8.20
C GLU A 22 -9.99 0.46 -9.08
N ASN A 23 -8.90 -0.19 -8.66
CA ASN A 23 -7.67 -0.31 -9.44
C ASN A 23 -7.89 -1.12 -10.72
N GLU A 24 -8.52 -2.29 -10.64
CA GLU A 24 -8.84 -3.10 -11.81
C GLU A 24 -9.77 -2.37 -12.78
N LEU A 25 -10.75 -1.63 -12.25
CA LEU A 25 -11.64 -0.81 -13.06
C LEU A 25 -10.87 0.34 -13.75
N GLY A 26 -9.96 1.00 -13.04
CA GLY A 26 -9.07 2.03 -13.56
C GLY A 26 -8.19 1.51 -14.70
N PHE A 27 -7.53 0.37 -14.49
CA PHE A 27 -6.70 -0.29 -15.49
C PHE A 27 -7.49 -0.65 -16.76
N ARG A 28 -8.67 -1.27 -16.61
CA ARG A 28 -9.54 -1.60 -17.75
C ARG A 28 -10.02 -0.36 -18.50
N LYS A 29 -10.29 0.76 -17.80
CA LYS A 29 -10.64 2.04 -18.44
C LYS A 29 -9.47 2.55 -19.30
N ALA A 30 -8.25 2.54 -18.76
CA ALA A 30 -7.05 2.96 -19.47
C ALA A 30 -6.78 2.11 -20.71
N LEU A 31 -6.88 0.78 -20.61
CA LEU A 31 -6.71 -0.11 -21.78
C LEU A 31 -7.73 0.16 -22.89
N ARG A 32 -9.01 0.38 -22.54
CA ARG A 32 -10.03 0.74 -23.54
C ARG A 32 -9.74 2.09 -24.20
N GLN A 33 -9.28 3.08 -23.44
CA GLN A 33 -8.88 4.37 -23.98
C GLN A 33 -7.69 4.23 -24.93
N ALA A 34 -6.67 3.47 -24.54
CA ALA A 34 -5.52 3.23 -25.38
C ALA A 34 -5.89 2.48 -26.66
N SER A 35 -6.78 1.49 -26.59
CA SER A 35 -7.30 0.78 -27.76
C SER A 35 -7.99 1.73 -28.75
N LEU A 36 -8.82 2.65 -28.24
CA LEU A 36 -9.48 3.66 -29.07
C LEU A 36 -8.49 4.66 -29.70
N LEU A 37 -7.48 5.10 -28.96
CA LEU A 37 -6.58 6.18 -29.35
C LEU A 37 -5.40 5.72 -30.21
N PHE A 38 -4.93 4.49 -30.02
CA PHE A 38 -3.66 4.00 -30.57
C PHE A 38 -3.81 2.68 -31.35
N ASP A 39 -5.03 2.21 -31.58
CA ASP A 39 -5.34 0.96 -32.29
C ASP A 39 -4.64 -0.27 -31.68
N ILE A 40 -4.43 -0.24 -30.35
CA ILE A 40 -3.94 -1.40 -29.63
C ILE A 40 -5.08 -2.37 -29.38
N ARG A 41 -4.77 -3.66 -29.39
CA ARG A 41 -5.72 -4.71 -28.99
C ARG A 41 -5.81 -4.75 -27.47
N ALA A 42 -6.97 -4.42 -26.91
CA ALA A 42 -7.16 -4.41 -25.46
C ALA A 42 -7.18 -5.83 -24.84
N ASP A 43 -7.38 -6.85 -25.68
CA ASP A 43 -7.38 -8.28 -25.37
C ASP A 43 -6.08 -8.96 -25.79
N ASP A 44 -5.00 -8.19 -25.94
CA ASP A 44 -3.73 -8.71 -26.38
C ASP A 44 -2.98 -9.43 -25.24
N ASP A 45 -2.64 -10.70 -25.46
CA ASP A 45 -1.93 -11.54 -24.50
C ASP A 45 -0.50 -11.04 -24.17
N HIS A 46 0.02 -10.04 -24.89
CA HIS A 46 1.29 -9.39 -24.57
C HIS A 46 1.19 -8.45 -23.35
N PHE A 47 -0.01 -8.05 -22.92
CA PHE A 47 -0.21 -7.33 -21.67
C PHE A 47 -0.17 -8.29 -20.48
N ASP A 48 0.95 -8.29 -19.78
CA ASP A 48 1.20 -9.15 -18.63
C ASP A 48 1.38 -8.30 -17.36
N VAL A 49 0.43 -8.40 -16.44
CA VAL A 49 0.47 -7.66 -15.16
C VAL A 49 1.58 -8.13 -14.21
N GLY A 50 2.17 -9.29 -14.47
CA GLY A 50 3.38 -9.76 -13.78
C GLY A 50 4.66 -9.14 -14.33
N LYS A 51 4.59 -8.38 -15.43
CA LYS A 51 5.73 -7.68 -16.02
C LYS A 51 5.61 -6.16 -15.89
N ASP A 52 6.76 -5.51 -15.84
CA ASP A 52 6.87 -4.05 -15.91
C ASP A 52 7.94 -3.64 -16.93
N VAL A 53 7.92 -2.37 -17.32
CA VAL A 53 8.86 -1.78 -18.28
C VAL A 53 10.15 -1.39 -17.56
N TYR A 54 11.19 -2.20 -17.72
CA TYR A 54 12.53 -1.90 -17.22
C TYR A 54 13.52 -1.81 -18.38
N GLN A 55 14.31 -0.73 -18.43
CA GLN A 55 15.31 -0.50 -19.49
C GLN A 55 14.75 -0.69 -20.91
N LYS A 56 13.52 -0.19 -21.15
CA LYS A 56 12.79 -0.28 -22.44
C LYS A 56 12.39 -1.71 -22.86
N SER A 57 12.36 -2.66 -21.92
CA SER A 57 11.93 -4.04 -22.14
C SER A 57 10.89 -4.44 -21.10
N LEU A 58 10.01 -5.39 -21.45
CA LEU A 58 9.11 -6.02 -20.47
C LEU A 58 9.87 -7.11 -19.73
N VAL A 59 9.95 -7.01 -18.41
CA VAL A 59 10.63 -7.97 -17.53
C VAL A 59 9.71 -8.34 -16.37
N GLN A 60 9.92 -9.51 -15.77
CA GLN A 60 9.20 -9.92 -14.56
C GLN A 60 9.48 -8.92 -13.43
N ILE A 61 8.46 -8.54 -12.68
CA ILE A 61 8.57 -7.57 -11.59
C ILE A 61 9.62 -8.03 -10.56
N GLU A 62 9.72 -9.33 -10.31
CA GLU A 62 10.66 -9.93 -9.36
C GLU A 62 12.13 -9.80 -9.81
N ASP A 63 12.38 -9.61 -11.10
CA ASP A 63 13.71 -9.44 -11.68
C ASP A 63 14.16 -7.96 -11.70
N ILE A 64 13.26 -7.02 -11.38
CA ILE A 64 13.57 -5.59 -11.32
C ILE A 64 14.23 -5.30 -9.97
N PRO A 65 15.46 -4.75 -9.94
CA PRO A 65 16.10 -4.39 -8.69
C PRO A 65 15.23 -3.36 -7.94
N PRO A 66 15.10 -3.48 -6.60
CA PRO A 66 14.33 -2.53 -5.81
C PRO A 66 14.81 -1.10 -6.10
N CYS A 67 13.89 -0.24 -6.50
CA CYS A 67 14.23 1.14 -6.79
C CYS A 67 14.67 1.82 -5.49
N PRO A 68 15.88 2.41 -5.40
CA PRO A 68 16.37 3.03 -4.18
C PRO A 68 15.54 4.26 -3.75
N GLU A 69 14.67 4.81 -4.61
CA GLU A 69 13.88 6.02 -4.35
C GLU A 69 12.60 5.77 -3.53
N HIS A 70 12.24 4.53 -3.19
CA HIS A 70 11.02 4.21 -2.43
C HIS A 70 11.27 3.61 -1.03
N ALA A 71 12.48 3.75 -0.48
CA ALA A 71 12.78 3.26 0.87
C ALA A 71 12.01 4.01 1.99
N GLU A 72 11.41 5.17 1.69
CA GLU A 72 10.75 6.02 2.72
C GLU A 72 9.24 5.77 2.90
N ASP A 73 8.56 5.00 2.04
CA ASP A 73 7.12 4.71 2.21
C ASP A 73 6.85 3.54 3.18
N THR A 74 7.87 3.09 3.91
CA THR A 74 7.63 2.23 5.07
C THR A 74 6.88 3.08 6.10
N PRO A 75 5.61 2.78 6.45
CA PRO A 75 4.95 3.53 7.50
C PRO A 75 5.75 3.30 8.77
N SER A 76 6.42 4.36 9.23
CA SER A 76 7.18 4.33 10.46
C SER A 76 6.19 3.99 11.57
N THR A 77 6.21 2.73 12.01
CA THR A 77 5.41 2.30 13.14
C THR A 77 5.81 3.20 14.32
N PRO A 78 4.87 3.94 14.93
CA PRO A 78 5.23 4.76 16.08
C PRO A 78 5.71 3.81 17.17
N SER A 79 7.02 3.82 17.42
CA SER A 79 7.65 3.03 18.46
C SER A 79 6.99 3.36 19.80
N ARG A 80 6.24 2.39 20.31
CA ARG A 80 5.58 2.45 21.61
C ARG A 80 6.63 2.18 22.70
N GLU A 81 7.51 3.14 22.93
CA GLU A 81 8.41 3.20 24.09
C GLU A 81 8.49 4.66 24.58
N GLY A 82 8.20 5.02 25.83
CA GLY A 82 7.83 4.22 26.97
C GLY A 82 7.03 5.09 27.95
N ARG A 83 5.93 4.52 28.44
CA ARG A 83 5.23 5.02 29.62
C ARG A 83 6.10 4.64 30.82
N LYS A 84 7.09 5.47 31.18
CA LYS A 84 7.82 5.28 32.45
C LYS A 84 7.18 6.15 33.52
N GLY A 85 6.33 5.51 34.31
CA GLY A 85 5.90 6.06 35.58
C GLY A 85 7.11 6.29 36.48
N GLY A 86 7.12 7.44 37.15
CA GLY A 86 7.99 7.74 38.28
C GLY A 86 7.13 8.35 39.37
N GLY A 87 6.89 7.59 40.43
CA GLY A 87 6.14 8.03 41.59
C GLY A 87 7.01 8.78 42.60
N ALA A 88 6.29 9.54 43.44
CA ALA A 88 6.53 9.82 44.85
C ALA A 88 7.66 10.79 45.30
N ASN A 89 7.18 11.89 45.93
CA ASN A 89 7.59 12.47 47.21
C ASN A 89 8.82 13.40 47.31
N GLY A 90 8.58 14.57 47.91
CA GLY A 90 9.54 15.58 48.38
C GLY A 90 8.81 16.91 48.65
N ILE A 91 8.01 17.03 49.72
CA ILE A 91 8.36 17.64 51.03
C ILE A 91 8.85 19.11 50.90
N GLU A 92 7.93 20.04 51.23
CA GLU A 92 8.06 21.19 52.16
C GLU A 92 9.22 22.22 52.02
N GLY A 93 8.85 23.52 51.99
CA GLY A 93 9.68 24.61 52.53
C GLY A 93 9.67 25.96 51.78
N ARG A 94 9.01 26.96 52.39
CA ARG A 94 9.35 28.41 52.58
C ARG A 94 10.11 29.18 51.49
N ASP A 95 9.79 30.44 51.16
CA ASP A 95 9.26 31.57 51.95
C ASP A 95 8.17 32.38 51.20
#